data_AF-A0AAD6C9B0-F1
#
_entry.id   AF-A0AAD6C9B0-F1
#
_cell.length_a   1.000
_cell.length_b   1.000
_cell.length_c   1.000
_cell.angle_alpha   90.00
_cell.angle_beta   90.00
_cell.angle_gamma   90.00
#
_symmetry.space_group_name_H-M   'P 1'
#
loop_
_entity.id
_entity.type
_entity.pdbx_description
1 polymer ?
#
loop_
_entity_poly.entity_id
_entity_poly.type
_entity_poly.pdbx_seq_one_letter_code
_entity_poly.pdbx_strand_id
1 'polypeptide(L)'
;MSRPPNKIERQGIAEETQSLTTNILNTTNASNEAILYSRLLPALPTSDNTTKPKLSIQNMDSFTAAKTILDTNPSAKIGVLNMASERNPGGGWLRGALAQEEALCMRSTLAATLYKRFYPLPIYGAIWSPSVAVFRGEIGSWGRVYQPEEIFSVGVISMPALRRPTLTGDKKRFGEWSLNVAFLFHFSFLISGEIARPQDVDILKNKMRQIFRILAQNKITHCVLGAMGCGAFQNPPAEVARIYKEVLEESEWNGLFEEIMFAVLDTRGESNYTIFSNTLIDTV
;
A
#
# COMPACT_ATOMS: atom_id res chain seq x y z
N MET A 1 0.39 -27.73 -5.47
CA MET A 1 -0.27 -26.51 -4.95
C MET A 1 -1.65 -26.42 -5.55
N SER A 2 -2.69 -26.12 -4.76
CA SER A 2 -4.02 -25.85 -5.29
C SER A 2 -4.00 -24.54 -6.09
N ARG A 3 -4.84 -24.44 -7.13
CA ARG A 3 -5.01 -23.18 -7.88
C ARG A 3 -5.52 -22.07 -6.94
N PRO A 4 -5.20 -20.80 -7.22
CA PRO A 4 -5.82 -19.69 -6.48
C PRO A 4 -7.35 -19.67 -6.70
N PRO A 5 -8.12 -19.14 -5.72
CA PRO A 5 -9.57 -19.08 -5.82
C PRO A 5 -10.00 -18.16 -6.98
N ASN A 6 -11.00 -18.60 -7.73
CA ASN A 6 -11.62 -17.81 -8.79
C ASN A 6 -12.53 -16.71 -8.21
N LYS A 7 -13.18 -15.93 -9.06
CA LYS A 7 -14.00 -14.79 -8.62
C LYS A 7 -15.17 -15.19 -7.70
N ILE A 8 -15.87 -16.27 -8.01
CA ILE A 8 -17.02 -16.76 -7.22
C ILE A 8 -16.53 -17.26 -5.87
N GLU A 9 -15.44 -18.01 -5.85
CA GLU A 9 -14.83 -18.52 -4.61
C GLU A 9 -14.36 -17.37 -3.70
N ARG A 10 -13.76 -16.32 -4.27
CA ARG A 10 -13.39 -15.12 -3.51
C ARG A 10 -14.59 -14.37 -2.96
N GLN A 11 -15.72 -14.35 -3.67
CA GLN A 11 -16.95 -13.80 -3.14
C GLN A 11 -17.41 -14.57 -1.90
N GLY A 12 -17.37 -15.92 -1.93
CA GLY A 12 -17.65 -16.73 -0.75
C GLY A 12 -16.71 -16.44 0.43
N ILE A 13 -15.41 -16.27 0.17
CA ILE A 13 -14.43 -15.85 1.19
C ILE A 13 -14.80 -14.47 1.76
N ALA A 14 -15.18 -13.51 0.93
CA ALA A 14 -15.58 -12.18 1.37
C ALA A 14 -16.84 -12.20 2.25
N GLU A 15 -17.84 -13.00 1.87
CA GLU A 15 -19.09 -13.19 2.63
C GLU A 15 -18.82 -13.87 3.99
N GLU A 16 -17.96 -14.89 4.02
CA GLU A 16 -17.52 -15.54 5.27
C GLU A 16 -16.74 -14.56 6.17
N THR A 17 -15.81 -13.80 5.61
CA THR A 17 -15.08 -12.76 6.36
C THR A 17 -16.05 -11.71 6.92
N GLN A 18 -17.05 -11.29 6.16
CA GLN A 18 -18.06 -10.34 6.63
C GLN A 18 -18.87 -10.92 7.81
N SER A 19 -19.29 -12.19 7.74
CA SER A 19 -20.08 -12.82 8.80
C SER A 19 -19.27 -12.99 10.10
N LEU A 20 -17.98 -13.27 10.00
CA LEU A 20 -17.07 -13.43 11.13
C LEU A 20 -16.67 -12.10 11.79
N THR A 21 -16.71 -10.98 11.05
CA THR A 21 -16.15 -9.69 11.47
C THR A 21 -16.66 -9.22 12.83
N THR A 22 -17.98 -9.31 13.10
CA THR A 22 -18.56 -8.88 14.38
C THR A 22 -18.01 -9.70 15.55
N ASN A 23 -17.87 -11.01 15.39
CA ASN A 23 -17.30 -11.86 16.44
C ASN A 23 -15.82 -11.52 16.68
N ILE A 24 -15.04 -11.36 15.61
CA ILE A 24 -13.61 -11.00 15.72
C ILE A 24 -13.43 -9.65 16.44
N LEU A 25 -14.27 -8.65 16.14
CA LEU A 25 -14.23 -7.35 16.84
C LEU A 25 -14.52 -7.50 18.34
N ASN A 26 -15.40 -8.41 18.73
CA ASN A 26 -15.77 -8.62 20.14
C ASN A 26 -14.76 -9.49 20.91
N THR A 27 -14.00 -10.35 20.23
CA THR A 27 -13.09 -11.31 20.87
C THR A 27 -11.61 -10.91 20.76
N THR A 28 -11.30 -9.77 20.14
CA THR A 28 -9.93 -9.28 19.97
C THR A 28 -9.83 -7.81 20.36
N ASN A 29 -8.62 -7.24 20.34
CA ASN A 29 -8.40 -5.81 20.56
C ASN A 29 -8.67 -4.96 19.30
N ALA A 30 -9.26 -5.53 18.26
CA ALA A 30 -9.65 -4.80 17.06
C ALA A 30 -10.78 -3.81 17.36
N SER A 31 -10.87 -2.77 16.53
CA SER A 31 -11.87 -1.72 16.67
C SER A 31 -12.48 -1.40 15.31
N ASN A 32 -13.73 -0.96 15.32
CA ASN A 32 -14.37 -0.34 14.16
C ASN A 32 -14.17 1.19 14.13
N GLU A 33 -13.38 1.74 15.03
CA GLU A 33 -13.01 3.16 15.01
C GLU A 33 -12.31 3.53 13.70
N ALA A 34 -12.65 4.71 13.19
CA ALA A 34 -12.05 5.24 11.99
C ALA A 34 -12.01 6.77 12.05
N ILE A 35 -10.87 7.34 11.70
CA ILE A 35 -10.65 8.79 11.66
C ILE A 35 -10.48 9.22 10.20
N LEU A 36 -11.37 10.10 9.74
CA LEU A 36 -11.24 10.72 8.42
C LEU A 36 -10.37 11.97 8.50
N TYR A 37 -9.23 11.94 7.82
CA TYR A 37 -8.42 13.11 7.51
C TYR A 37 -8.88 13.67 6.17
N SER A 38 -9.71 14.72 6.19
CA SER A 38 -10.30 15.30 4.98
C SER A 38 -9.38 16.28 4.24
N ARG A 39 -8.28 16.71 4.88
CA ARG A 39 -7.32 17.70 4.38
C ARG A 39 -5.90 17.22 4.63
N LEU A 40 -4.97 17.74 3.81
CA LEU A 40 -3.54 17.57 4.00
C LEU A 40 -3.12 18.13 5.36
N LEU A 41 -2.46 17.32 6.17
CA LEU A 41 -1.88 17.72 7.44
C LEU A 41 -0.72 18.69 7.22
N PRO A 42 -0.49 19.65 8.12
CA PRO A 42 0.70 20.49 8.07
C PRO A 42 1.97 19.66 8.21
N ALA A 43 3.11 20.23 7.83
CA ALA A 43 4.40 19.62 8.08
C ALA A 43 4.62 19.38 9.59
N LEU A 44 5.26 18.26 9.91
CA LEU A 44 5.69 17.95 11.26
C LEU A 44 6.79 18.94 11.69
N PRO A 45 6.93 19.19 13.01
CA PRO A 45 8.04 19.98 13.52
C PRO A 45 9.39 19.38 13.10
N THR A 46 10.34 20.25 12.76
CA THR A 46 11.71 19.83 12.46
C THR A 46 12.35 19.20 13.69
N SER A 47 13.02 18.07 13.48
CA SER A 47 13.80 17.36 14.50
C SER A 47 15.28 17.47 14.16
N ASP A 48 16.13 17.65 15.18
CA ASP A 48 17.58 17.56 15.02
C ASP A 48 18.06 16.10 14.82
N ASN A 49 17.15 15.13 14.95
CA ASN A 49 17.45 13.74 14.68
C ASN A 49 17.74 13.55 13.18
N THR A 50 18.84 12.87 12.86
CA THR A 50 19.26 12.56 11.48
C THR A 50 19.10 11.09 11.14
N THR A 51 18.53 10.28 12.04
CA THR A 51 18.37 8.84 11.87
C THR A 51 17.33 8.56 10.79
N LYS A 52 17.74 7.89 9.71
CA LYS A 52 16.85 7.46 8.64
C LYS A 52 16.25 6.09 8.95
N PRO A 53 15.02 5.79 8.50
CA PRO A 53 14.45 4.45 8.63
C PRO A 53 15.24 3.43 7.81
N LYS A 54 15.27 2.18 8.28
CA LYS A 54 15.68 1.06 7.44
C LYS A 54 14.67 0.89 6.30
N LEU A 55 15.15 0.89 5.06
CA LEU A 55 14.32 0.64 3.88
C LEU A 55 14.50 -0.81 3.43
N SER A 56 13.38 -1.48 3.12
CA SER A 56 13.39 -2.83 2.57
C SER A 56 12.27 -3.00 1.55
N ILE A 57 12.43 -3.96 0.64
CA ILE A 57 11.40 -4.34 -0.34
C ILE A 57 11.27 -5.85 -0.40
N GLN A 58 10.02 -6.33 -0.41
CA GLN A 58 9.71 -7.75 -0.37
C GLN A 58 8.62 -8.10 -1.37
N ASN A 59 8.78 -9.24 -2.06
CA ASN A 59 7.77 -9.77 -2.97
C ASN A 59 6.77 -10.62 -2.18
N MET A 60 5.88 -9.95 -1.45
CA MET A 60 4.82 -10.56 -0.66
C MET A 60 3.66 -9.57 -0.50
N ASP A 61 2.51 -10.05 -0.02
CA ASP A 61 1.40 -9.15 0.27
C ASP A 61 1.61 -8.35 1.57
N SER A 62 0.83 -7.28 1.74
CA SER A 62 1.02 -6.32 2.81
C SER A 62 0.75 -6.87 4.23
N PHE A 63 -0.17 -7.82 4.41
CA PHE A 63 -0.41 -8.40 5.74
C PHE A 63 0.57 -9.52 6.07
N THR A 64 1.06 -10.25 5.06
CA THR A 64 2.18 -11.18 5.25
C THR A 64 3.44 -10.42 5.64
N ALA A 65 3.75 -9.29 4.98
CA ALA A 65 4.85 -8.41 5.38
C ALA A 65 4.70 -7.91 6.83
N ALA A 66 3.52 -7.42 7.19
CA ALA A 66 3.26 -7.00 8.58
C ALA A 66 3.49 -8.14 9.57
N LYS A 67 3.03 -9.36 9.25
CA LYS A 67 3.26 -10.53 10.09
C LYS A 67 4.75 -10.86 10.22
N THR A 68 5.53 -10.82 9.14
CA THR A 68 6.98 -11.07 9.21
C THR A 68 7.71 -10.07 10.11
N ILE A 69 7.28 -8.79 10.12
CA ILE A 69 7.83 -7.79 11.04
C ILE A 69 7.49 -8.19 12.48
N LEU A 70 6.23 -8.52 12.79
CA LEU A 70 5.81 -8.93 14.14
C LEU A 70 6.50 -10.20 14.63
N ASP A 71 6.73 -11.17 13.74
CA ASP A 71 7.39 -12.42 14.09
C ASP A 71 8.86 -12.18 14.51
N THR A 72 9.50 -11.12 14.02
CA THR A 72 10.86 -10.71 14.44
C THR A 72 10.89 -9.64 15.53
N ASN A 73 9.87 -8.78 15.59
CA ASN A 73 9.71 -7.70 16.56
C ASN A 73 8.26 -7.64 17.06
N PRO A 74 7.89 -8.43 18.08
CA PRO A 74 6.51 -8.50 18.58
C PRO A 74 5.97 -7.19 19.16
N SER A 75 6.84 -6.22 19.50
CA SER A 75 6.44 -4.90 20.01
C SER A 75 6.35 -3.83 18.93
N ALA A 76 6.62 -4.18 17.67
CA ALA A 76 6.55 -3.26 16.53
C ALA A 76 5.16 -2.64 16.41
N LYS A 77 5.11 -1.30 16.28
CA LYS A 77 3.88 -0.57 15.97
C LYS A 77 3.76 -0.42 14.47
N ILE A 78 2.94 -1.29 13.87
CA ILE A 78 2.83 -1.42 12.42
C ILE A 78 1.67 -0.62 11.86
N GLY A 79 1.95 0.15 10.81
CA GLY A 79 0.96 0.81 9.96
C GLY A 79 1.03 0.27 8.54
N VAL A 80 -0.09 -0.26 8.04
CA VAL A 80 -0.20 -0.83 6.69
C VAL A 80 -0.95 0.14 5.77
N LEU A 81 -0.41 0.40 4.59
CA LEU A 81 -1.12 1.15 3.55
C LEU A 81 -2.15 0.27 2.87
N ASN A 82 -3.42 0.65 2.94
CA ASN A 82 -4.45 0.23 2.00
C ASN A 82 -4.46 1.20 0.80
N MET A 83 -4.13 0.69 -0.39
CA MET A 83 -4.18 1.41 -1.66
C MET A 83 -5.63 1.57 -2.12
N ALA A 84 -6.33 2.46 -1.41
CA ALA A 84 -7.79 2.47 -1.36
C ALA A 84 -8.45 2.95 -2.66
N SER A 85 -9.68 2.49 -2.86
CA SER A 85 -10.61 3.05 -3.81
C SER A 85 -11.06 4.44 -3.36
N GLU A 86 -11.03 5.43 -4.24
CA GLU A 86 -11.52 6.78 -3.90
C GLU A 86 -13.05 6.85 -3.76
N ARG A 87 -13.80 5.86 -4.27
CA ARG A 87 -15.28 5.92 -4.43
C ARG A 87 -16.04 4.88 -3.61
N ASN A 88 -15.45 3.70 -3.44
CA ASN A 88 -16.15 2.52 -2.94
C ASN A 88 -15.35 1.94 -1.76
N PRO A 89 -15.94 1.84 -0.55
CA PRO A 89 -15.31 1.16 0.57
C PRO A 89 -14.87 -0.27 0.24
N GLY A 90 -13.57 -0.57 0.40
CA GLY A 90 -13.05 -1.90 0.15
C GLY A 90 -13.10 -2.31 -1.32
N GLY A 91 -13.21 -1.35 -2.24
CA GLY A 91 -13.26 -1.59 -3.68
C GLY A 91 -14.40 -2.54 -4.07
N GLY A 92 -14.04 -3.64 -4.72
CA GLY A 92 -14.96 -4.68 -5.17
C GLY A 92 -14.93 -5.97 -4.34
N TRP A 93 -14.52 -5.93 -3.07
CA TRP A 93 -14.20 -7.15 -2.29
C TRP A 93 -15.38 -8.13 -2.19
N LEU A 94 -16.59 -7.66 -1.89
CA LEU A 94 -17.82 -8.48 -1.86
C LEU A 94 -18.23 -9.03 -3.25
N ARG A 95 -17.63 -8.54 -4.33
CA ARG A 95 -17.88 -9.04 -5.71
C ARG A 95 -16.77 -9.98 -6.17
N GLY A 96 -15.87 -10.39 -5.27
CA GLY A 96 -14.73 -11.25 -5.57
C GLY A 96 -13.66 -10.59 -6.45
N ALA A 97 -13.61 -9.25 -6.52
CA ALA A 97 -12.47 -8.56 -7.11
C ALA A 97 -11.19 -8.86 -6.30
N LEU A 98 -10.04 -8.78 -6.96
CA LEU A 98 -8.75 -9.10 -6.35
C LEU A 98 -7.70 -8.08 -6.79
N ALA A 99 -7.66 -6.96 -6.08
CA ALA A 99 -6.46 -6.15 -5.93
C ALA A 99 -6.06 -6.14 -4.45
N GLN A 100 -5.12 -5.27 -4.08
CA GLN A 100 -4.60 -5.21 -2.73
C GLN A 100 -5.68 -4.82 -1.70
N GLU A 101 -6.46 -3.77 -1.95
CA GLU A 101 -7.55 -3.35 -1.06
C GLU A 101 -8.54 -4.49 -0.79
N GLU A 102 -8.99 -5.19 -1.83
CA GLU A 102 -9.92 -6.31 -1.65
C GLU A 102 -9.31 -7.46 -0.87
N ALA A 103 -8.01 -7.74 -1.08
CA ALA A 103 -7.30 -8.75 -0.30
C ALA A 103 -7.20 -8.37 1.18
N LEU A 104 -6.95 -7.09 1.50
CA LEU A 104 -6.94 -6.60 2.88
C LEU A 104 -8.33 -6.74 3.52
N CYS A 105 -9.39 -6.34 2.80
CA CYS A 105 -10.77 -6.49 3.29
C CYS A 105 -11.18 -7.95 3.47
N MET A 106 -10.81 -8.86 2.55
CA MET A 106 -11.10 -10.29 2.69
C MET A 106 -10.34 -10.95 3.84
N ARG A 107 -9.26 -10.35 4.35
CA ARG A 107 -8.41 -10.94 5.37
C ARG A 107 -8.58 -10.41 6.79
N SER A 108 -9.34 -9.33 6.95
CA SER A 108 -9.32 -8.56 8.19
C SER A 108 -10.64 -7.87 8.49
N THR A 109 -10.70 -7.21 9.65
CA THR A 109 -11.82 -6.36 10.04
C THR A 109 -11.85 -5.00 9.32
N LEU A 110 -10.90 -4.70 8.43
CA LEU A 110 -10.74 -3.40 7.76
C LEU A 110 -12.04 -2.88 7.14
N ALA A 111 -12.82 -3.74 6.49
CA ALA A 111 -14.07 -3.32 5.84
C ALA A 111 -15.07 -2.66 6.81
N ALA A 112 -15.00 -2.97 8.12
CA ALA A 112 -15.86 -2.37 9.14
C ALA A 112 -15.46 -0.93 9.52
N THR A 113 -14.26 -0.47 9.17
CA THR A 113 -13.79 0.91 9.43
C THR A 113 -13.99 1.83 8.22
N LEU A 114 -14.24 1.26 7.03
CA LEU A 114 -14.43 2.00 5.78
C LEU A 114 -15.89 2.48 5.63
N TYR A 115 -16.27 3.45 6.46
CA TYR A 115 -17.65 3.97 6.46
C TYR A 115 -18.03 4.64 5.13
N LYS A 116 -19.18 4.23 4.55
CA LYS A 116 -19.71 4.81 3.29
C LYS A 116 -19.80 6.34 3.30
N ARG A 117 -20.12 6.95 4.45
CA ARG A 117 -20.22 8.42 4.61
C ARG A 117 -18.91 9.18 4.37
N PHE A 118 -17.77 8.50 4.37
CA PHE A 118 -16.47 9.11 4.07
C PHE A 118 -16.19 9.22 2.57
N TYR A 119 -17.01 8.58 1.73
CA TYR A 119 -16.79 8.50 0.29
C TYR A 119 -17.73 9.45 -0.48
N PRO A 120 -17.28 10.02 -1.62
CA PRO A 120 -15.95 9.89 -2.19
C PRO A 120 -14.89 10.59 -1.32
N LEU A 121 -13.70 9.99 -1.23
CA LEU A 121 -12.61 10.56 -0.46
C LEU A 121 -12.08 11.84 -1.14
N PRO A 122 -11.80 12.91 -0.37
CA PRO A 122 -11.13 14.11 -0.91
C PRO A 122 -9.77 13.78 -1.55
N ILE A 123 -9.21 14.72 -2.33
CA ILE A 123 -7.92 14.52 -3.01
C ILE A 123 -6.76 14.18 -2.05
N TYR A 124 -6.75 14.77 -0.85
CA TYR A 124 -5.82 14.42 0.23
C TYR A 124 -6.50 13.63 1.35
N GLY A 125 -7.70 13.09 1.06
CA GLY A 125 -8.51 12.30 1.97
C GLY A 125 -7.84 10.98 2.32
N ALA A 126 -7.73 10.69 3.60
CA ALA A 126 -7.27 9.40 4.12
C ALA A 126 -8.12 8.96 5.31
N ILE A 127 -8.31 7.65 5.47
CA ILE A 127 -8.96 7.06 6.63
C ILE A 127 -7.91 6.33 7.45
N TRP A 128 -7.76 6.69 8.72
CA TRP A 128 -6.96 5.93 9.68
C TRP A 128 -7.83 4.95 10.45
N SER A 129 -7.42 3.69 10.48
CA SER A 129 -8.06 2.59 11.20
C SER A 129 -7.05 2.07 12.24
N PRO A 130 -7.17 2.42 13.53
CA PRO A 130 -6.10 2.25 14.50
C PRO A 130 -5.83 0.80 14.90
N SER A 131 -6.85 -0.07 14.85
CA SER A 131 -6.73 -1.46 15.29
C SER A 131 -7.56 -2.39 14.39
N VAL A 132 -6.93 -2.92 13.35
CA VAL A 132 -7.52 -3.87 12.41
C VAL A 132 -6.99 -5.26 12.72
N ALA A 133 -7.86 -6.21 13.06
CA ALA A 133 -7.47 -7.61 13.24
C ALA A 133 -7.36 -8.30 11.88
N VAL A 134 -6.20 -8.91 11.63
CA VAL A 134 -5.95 -9.81 10.51
C VAL A 134 -6.17 -11.24 11.01
N PHE A 135 -7.24 -11.87 10.53
CA PHE A 135 -7.68 -13.19 11.01
C PHE A 135 -7.73 -14.24 9.90
N ARG A 136 -7.13 -13.93 8.74
CA ARG A 136 -7.09 -14.83 7.60
C ARG A 136 -5.75 -14.78 6.88
N GLY A 137 -5.32 -15.94 6.39
CA GLY A 137 -4.15 -16.10 5.53
C GLY A 137 -4.32 -15.48 4.14
N GLU A 138 -3.30 -15.68 3.30
CA GLU A 138 -3.23 -15.11 1.96
C GLU A 138 -4.36 -15.61 1.07
N ILE A 139 -5.02 -14.69 0.35
CA ILE A 139 -6.15 -15.04 -0.53
C ILE A 139 -5.71 -15.91 -1.71
N GLY A 140 -4.47 -15.75 -2.19
CA GLY A 140 -3.90 -16.65 -3.20
C GLY A 140 -3.84 -18.12 -2.77
N SER A 141 -3.76 -18.34 -1.46
CA SER A 141 -3.72 -19.65 -0.80
C SER A 141 -5.01 -19.93 -0.03
N TRP A 142 -6.15 -19.56 -0.61
CA TRP A 142 -7.52 -19.78 -0.10
C TRP A 142 -7.89 -19.04 1.18
N GLY A 143 -6.98 -18.24 1.75
CA GLY A 143 -7.24 -17.47 2.94
C GLY A 143 -7.79 -18.31 4.08
N ARG A 144 -6.99 -19.23 4.63
CA ARG A 144 -7.40 -20.00 5.82
C ARG A 144 -7.74 -19.04 6.98
N VAL A 145 -8.86 -19.28 7.66
CA VAL A 145 -9.17 -18.58 8.92
C VAL A 145 -8.18 -19.01 9.99
N TYR A 146 -7.61 -18.03 10.67
CA TYR A 146 -6.62 -18.21 11.72
C TYR A 146 -7.24 -18.70 13.02
N GLN A 147 -6.46 -19.49 13.76
CA GLN A 147 -6.76 -19.76 15.17
C GLN A 147 -6.55 -18.48 15.99
N PRO A 148 -7.20 -18.33 17.16
CA PRO A 148 -7.13 -17.10 17.96
C PRO A 148 -5.70 -16.60 18.22
N GLU A 149 -4.75 -17.49 18.47
CA GLU A 149 -3.33 -17.19 18.72
C GLU A 149 -2.55 -16.72 17.48
N GLU A 150 -3.07 -16.97 16.29
CA GLU A 150 -2.46 -16.54 15.02
C GLU A 150 -2.99 -15.15 14.59
N ILE A 151 -4.07 -14.66 15.20
CA ILE A 151 -4.66 -13.36 14.90
C ILE A 151 -3.78 -12.26 15.45
N PHE A 152 -3.48 -11.27 14.62
CA PHE A 152 -2.69 -10.10 15.00
C PHE A 152 -3.40 -8.81 14.58
N SER A 153 -3.06 -7.70 15.25
CA SER A 153 -3.66 -6.39 14.97
C SER A 153 -2.62 -5.42 14.44
N VAL A 154 -3.03 -4.59 13.49
CA VAL A 154 -2.21 -3.53 12.89
C VAL A 154 -3.03 -2.26 12.70
N GLY A 155 -2.36 -1.11 12.63
CA GLY A 155 -2.99 0.09 12.11
C GLY A 155 -3.08 0.03 10.58
N VAL A 156 -4.15 0.55 9.99
CA VAL A 156 -4.30 0.64 8.53
C VAL A 156 -4.64 2.05 8.11
N ILE A 157 -3.87 2.59 7.17
CA ILE A 157 -4.16 3.85 6.50
C ILE A 157 -4.73 3.57 5.11
N SER A 158 -5.97 4.00 4.86
CA SER A 158 -6.62 3.87 3.56
C SER A 158 -6.54 5.18 2.80
N MET A 159 -5.78 5.19 1.72
CA MET A 159 -5.56 6.38 0.90
C MET A 159 -5.53 6.06 -0.59
N PRO A 160 -6.38 6.70 -1.42
CA PRO A 160 -6.36 6.48 -2.85
C PRO A 160 -5.15 7.14 -3.51
N ALA A 161 -4.56 6.45 -4.48
CA ALA A 161 -3.59 7.06 -5.39
C ALA A 161 -4.30 8.02 -6.36
N LEU A 162 -3.53 8.73 -7.19
CA LEU A 162 -4.10 9.46 -8.32
C LEU A 162 -4.62 8.47 -9.38
N ARG A 163 -5.85 8.63 -9.86
CA ARG A 163 -6.43 7.71 -10.85
C ARG A 163 -6.07 8.14 -12.27
N ARG A 164 -5.36 7.29 -13.00
CA ARG A 164 -5.03 7.44 -14.43
C ARG A 164 -4.48 8.84 -14.74
N PRO A 165 -3.34 9.24 -14.14
CA PRO A 165 -2.71 10.51 -14.47
C PRO A 165 -2.45 10.61 -15.97
N THR A 166 -2.48 11.83 -16.50
CA THR A 166 -2.03 12.06 -17.87
C THR A 166 -0.54 11.79 -17.92
N LEU A 167 -0.09 10.99 -18.89
CA LEU A 167 1.33 10.66 -19.06
C LEU A 167 1.93 11.46 -20.22
N THR A 168 3.23 11.75 -20.16
CA THR A 168 3.96 12.36 -21.28
C THR A 168 3.87 11.44 -22.51
N GLY A 169 3.63 12.00 -23.70
CA GLY A 169 3.49 11.23 -24.94
C GLY A 169 4.84 10.71 -25.47
N ASP A 170 4.94 9.60 -26.23
CA ASP A 170 3.94 8.74 -26.86
C ASP A 170 4.60 7.40 -27.27
N LYS A 171 3.80 6.40 -27.68
CA LYS A 171 4.21 5.21 -28.42
C LYS A 171 4.91 5.48 -29.79
N LYS A 172 5.83 6.44 -29.90
CA LYS A 172 6.64 6.76 -31.10
C LYS A 172 8.01 7.34 -30.77
N ARG A 173 8.98 6.46 -30.46
CA ARG A 173 10.34 6.46 -31.04
C ARG A 173 10.84 5.01 -31.10
N PHE A 174 10.14 4.18 -31.87
CA PHE A 174 10.74 2.98 -32.44
C PHE A 174 11.12 3.30 -33.88
N GLY A 175 12.36 3.77 -34.02
CA GLY A 175 13.08 3.83 -35.27
C GLY A 175 14.48 3.28 -34.98
N GLU A 176 14.67 2.03 -35.36
CA GLU A 176 15.96 1.39 -35.65
C GLU A 176 17.14 1.72 -34.73
N TRP A 177 17.26 1.03 -33.59
CA TRP A 177 18.56 0.83 -32.97
C TRP A 177 18.68 -0.61 -32.45
N SER A 178 19.45 -1.42 -33.18
CA SER A 178 20.00 -2.68 -32.67
C SER A 178 21.17 -2.35 -31.75
N LEU A 179 20.98 -2.26 -30.42
CA LEU A 179 22.10 -1.98 -29.50
C LEU A 179 22.00 -2.71 -28.15
N ASN A 180 23.20 -2.96 -27.62
CA ASN A 180 23.59 -3.88 -26.54
C ASN A 180 22.82 -3.79 -25.21
N VAL A 181 22.73 -4.95 -24.55
CA VAL A 181 21.91 -5.26 -23.35
C VAL A 181 22.19 -4.36 -22.13
N ALA A 182 23.39 -3.76 -22.01
CA ALA A 182 23.71 -2.82 -20.94
C ALA A 182 23.12 -1.41 -21.16
N PHE A 183 22.87 -1.01 -22.42
CA PHE A 183 22.31 0.31 -22.77
C PHE A 183 20.78 0.33 -22.68
N LEU A 184 20.14 -0.84 -22.77
CA LEU A 184 18.69 -1.02 -22.61
C LEU A 184 18.19 -0.67 -21.20
N PHE A 185 19.01 -0.86 -20.15
CA PHE A 185 18.59 -0.60 -18.77
C PHE A 185 18.43 0.89 -18.46
N HIS A 186 19.32 1.75 -18.98
CA HIS A 186 19.18 3.20 -18.80
C HIS A 186 17.96 3.75 -19.57
N PHE A 187 17.58 3.11 -20.68
CA PHE A 187 16.43 3.51 -21.49
C PHE A 187 15.10 2.87 -21.07
N SER A 188 15.09 1.74 -20.34
CA SER A 188 13.83 1.18 -19.82
C SER A 188 13.11 2.14 -18.88
N PHE A 189 13.86 3.00 -18.18
CA PHE A 189 13.36 4.11 -17.38
C PHE A 189 12.65 5.18 -18.25
N LEU A 190 13.15 5.45 -19.46
CA LEU A 190 12.52 6.33 -20.46
C LEU A 190 11.32 5.69 -21.19
N ILE A 191 11.10 4.37 -21.04
CA ILE A 191 10.02 3.63 -21.74
C ILE A 191 8.74 3.56 -20.89
N SER A 192 8.83 3.69 -19.55
CA SER A 192 7.66 3.89 -18.70
C SER A 192 7.30 5.37 -18.69
N GLY A 193 6.24 5.76 -19.42
CA GLY A 193 5.83 7.16 -19.52
C GLY A 193 5.75 7.87 -18.16
N GLU A 194 6.21 9.11 -18.09
CA GLU A 194 6.20 9.92 -16.87
C GLU A 194 4.85 10.60 -16.69
N ILE A 195 4.53 11.05 -15.46
CA ILE A 195 3.34 11.87 -15.22
C ILE A 195 3.54 13.23 -15.91
N ALA A 196 2.68 13.57 -16.88
CA ALA A 196 2.82 14.75 -17.72
C ALA A 196 2.68 16.08 -16.98
N ARG A 197 1.84 16.10 -15.94
CA ARG A 197 1.47 17.35 -15.25
C ARG A 197 2.27 17.43 -13.95
N PRO A 198 3.11 18.45 -13.75
CA PRO A 198 3.83 18.65 -12.48
C PRO A 198 2.89 18.68 -11.26
N GLN A 199 1.67 19.21 -11.43
CA GLN A 199 0.66 19.24 -10.36
C GLN A 199 0.22 17.83 -9.93
N ASP A 200 0.17 16.86 -10.85
CA ASP A 200 -0.18 15.47 -10.53
C ASP A 200 0.94 14.81 -9.72
N VAL A 201 2.20 15.14 -10.03
CA VAL A 201 3.39 14.73 -9.24
C VAL A 201 3.32 15.33 -7.84
N ASP A 202 3.02 16.62 -7.71
CA ASP A 202 2.89 17.30 -6.42
C ASP A 202 1.73 16.73 -5.58
N ILE A 203 0.62 16.39 -6.22
CA ILE A 203 -0.49 15.69 -5.57
C ILE A 203 0.02 14.36 -5.02
N LEU A 204 0.73 13.55 -5.82
CA LEU A 204 1.21 12.25 -5.37
C LEU A 204 2.23 12.37 -4.23
N LYS A 205 3.17 13.33 -4.31
CA LYS A 205 4.08 13.68 -3.20
C LYS A 205 3.30 14.00 -1.94
N ASN A 206 2.33 14.90 -2.01
CA ASN A 206 1.53 15.30 -0.85
C ASN A 206 0.67 14.15 -0.31
N LYS A 207 0.21 13.23 -1.16
CA LYS A 207 -0.46 11.99 -0.70
C LYS A 207 0.50 11.09 0.08
N MET A 208 1.75 10.94 -0.37
CA MET A 208 2.78 10.17 0.35
C MET A 208 3.15 10.84 1.68
N ARG A 209 3.37 12.17 1.68
CA ARG A 209 3.58 12.94 2.92
C ARG A 209 2.41 12.80 3.88
N GLN A 210 1.17 12.85 3.39
CA GLN A 210 -0.03 12.64 4.20
C GLN A 210 -0.03 11.26 4.86
N ILE A 211 0.39 10.23 4.13
CA ILE A 211 0.53 8.88 4.69
C ILE A 211 1.50 8.90 5.87
N PHE A 212 2.72 9.39 5.66
CA PHE A 212 3.73 9.43 6.71
C PHE A 212 3.31 10.29 7.91
N ARG A 213 2.72 11.46 7.69
CA ARG A 213 2.24 12.34 8.76
C ARG A 213 1.17 11.68 9.62
N ILE A 214 0.19 11.01 9.03
CA ILE A 214 -0.84 10.28 9.78
C ILE A 214 -0.21 9.13 10.57
N LEU A 215 0.69 8.35 9.95
CA LEU A 215 1.36 7.24 10.62
C LEU A 215 2.18 7.74 11.82
N ALA A 216 2.94 8.82 11.65
CA ALA A 216 3.72 9.45 12.72
C ALA A 216 2.84 9.99 13.86
N GLN A 217 1.75 10.70 13.54
CA GLN A 217 0.79 11.17 14.56
C GLN A 217 0.20 10.03 15.40
N ASN A 218 0.08 8.84 14.80
CA ASN A 218 -0.41 7.63 15.45
C ASN A 218 0.71 6.76 16.04
N LYS A 219 1.94 7.30 16.15
CA LYS A 219 3.11 6.66 16.78
C LYS A 219 3.48 5.30 16.14
N ILE A 220 3.19 5.15 14.85
CA ILE A 220 3.65 4.03 14.04
C ILE A 220 5.15 4.19 13.81
N THR A 221 5.91 3.13 14.05
CA THR A 221 7.36 3.10 13.81
C THR A 221 7.75 2.17 12.67
N HIS A 222 6.89 1.21 12.31
CA HIS A 222 7.12 0.26 11.24
C HIS A 222 6.03 0.42 10.17
N CYS A 223 6.42 0.81 8.96
CA CYS A 223 5.48 1.06 7.86
C CYS A 223 5.52 -0.10 6.87
N VAL A 224 4.35 -0.61 6.48
CA VAL A 224 4.21 -1.51 5.34
C VAL A 224 3.49 -0.76 4.22
N LEU A 225 4.26 -0.40 3.19
CA LEU A 225 3.78 0.30 2.00
C LEU A 225 3.72 -0.66 0.80
N GLY A 226 3.47 -0.11 -0.39
CA GLY A 226 3.43 -0.88 -1.62
C GLY A 226 3.48 0.01 -2.86
N ALA A 227 3.28 -0.59 -4.04
CA ALA A 227 3.31 0.11 -5.32
C ALA A 227 2.05 0.96 -5.56
N MET A 228 1.92 2.06 -4.81
CA MET A 228 0.73 2.91 -4.75
C MET A 228 0.24 3.32 -6.14
N GLY A 229 -0.97 2.86 -6.51
CA GLY A 229 -1.61 3.23 -7.77
C GLY A 229 -1.04 2.57 -9.04
N CYS A 230 -0.05 1.68 -8.93
CA CYS A 230 0.64 1.03 -10.05
C CYS A 230 -0.12 -0.17 -10.68
N GLY A 231 -1.37 -0.40 -10.24
CA GLY A 231 -2.27 -1.42 -10.77
C GLY A 231 -3.46 -0.81 -11.49
N ALA A 232 -4.67 -1.00 -10.95
CA ALA A 232 -5.92 -0.54 -11.56
C ALA A 232 -5.99 0.99 -11.81
N PHE A 233 -5.16 1.77 -11.12
CA PHE A 233 -5.11 3.23 -11.26
C PHE A 233 -4.08 3.69 -12.31
N GLN A 234 -3.30 2.76 -12.89
CA GLN A 234 -2.39 2.99 -14.02
C GLN A 234 -1.38 4.13 -13.79
N ASN A 235 -0.82 4.22 -12.58
CA ASN A 235 0.36 5.06 -12.35
C ASN A 235 1.62 4.33 -12.84
N PRO A 236 2.59 5.05 -13.44
CA PRO A 236 3.84 4.46 -13.91
C PRO A 236 4.71 4.02 -12.72
N PRO A 237 5.07 2.72 -12.60
CA PRO A 237 5.75 2.19 -11.41
C PRO A 237 7.11 2.85 -11.11
N ALA A 238 7.91 3.11 -12.14
CA ALA A 238 9.23 3.73 -11.98
C ALA A 238 9.11 5.16 -11.44
N GLU A 239 8.16 5.92 -11.96
CA GLU A 239 7.90 7.29 -11.53
C GLU A 239 7.33 7.33 -10.10
N VAL A 240 6.42 6.42 -9.74
CA VAL A 240 5.92 6.32 -8.36
C VAL A 240 7.06 5.97 -7.39
N ALA A 241 7.93 5.03 -7.75
CA ALA A 241 9.08 4.67 -6.94
C ALA A 241 10.07 5.84 -6.78
N ARG A 242 10.33 6.59 -7.86
CA ARG A 242 11.16 7.81 -7.84
C ARG A 242 10.56 8.89 -6.94
N ILE A 243 9.25 9.12 -7.01
CA ILE A 243 8.55 10.07 -6.16
C ILE A 243 8.61 9.64 -4.69
N TYR A 244 8.46 8.34 -4.39
CA TYR A 244 8.67 7.82 -3.04
C TYR A 244 10.09 8.11 -2.54
N LYS A 245 11.12 7.89 -3.38
CA LYS A 245 12.52 8.18 -3.03
C LYS A 245 12.71 9.65 -2.66
N GLU A 246 12.22 10.57 -3.47
CA GLU A 246 12.29 12.01 -3.18
C GLU A 246 11.59 12.37 -1.86
N VAL A 247 10.40 11.82 -1.61
CA VAL A 247 9.68 12.08 -0.35
C VAL A 247 10.44 11.49 0.84
N LEU A 248 11.01 10.29 0.72
CA LEU A 248 11.78 9.63 1.78
C LEU A 248 13.10 10.34 2.10
N GLU A 249 13.64 11.15 1.19
CA GLU A 249 14.83 11.98 1.43
C GLU A 249 14.53 13.23 2.26
N GLU A 250 13.25 13.61 2.42
CA GLU A 250 12.85 14.73 3.25
C GLU A 250 13.18 14.47 4.72
N SER A 251 13.78 15.46 5.39
CA SER A 251 14.18 15.35 6.80
C SER A 251 13.00 15.27 7.78
N GLU A 252 11.77 15.49 7.30
CA GLU A 252 10.53 15.45 8.09
C GLU A 252 10.31 14.08 8.76
N TRP A 253 10.87 13.00 8.21
CA TRP A 253 10.68 11.63 8.71
C TRP A 253 11.80 11.13 9.62
N ASN A 254 12.88 11.91 9.76
CA ASN A 254 14.06 11.47 10.50
C ASN A 254 13.72 11.21 11.97
N GLY A 255 14.11 10.03 12.47
CA GLY A 255 13.86 9.59 13.83
C GLY A 255 12.40 9.20 14.14
N LEU A 256 11.51 9.21 13.14
CA LEU A 256 10.09 8.86 13.35
C LEU A 256 9.80 7.38 13.06
N PHE A 257 10.46 6.82 12.05
CA PHE A 257 10.27 5.43 11.62
C PHE A 257 11.55 4.63 11.81
N GLU A 258 11.40 3.40 12.31
CA GLU A 258 12.47 2.43 12.45
C GLU A 258 12.65 1.65 11.14
N GLU A 259 11.54 1.20 10.53
CA GLU A 259 11.53 0.46 9.28
C GLU A 259 10.38 0.92 8.36
N ILE A 260 10.68 1.02 7.06
CA ILE A 260 9.69 1.15 6.00
C ILE A 260 9.93 0.01 5.01
N MET A 261 8.99 -0.93 4.99
CA MET A 261 8.99 -2.08 4.10
C MET A 261 7.99 -1.85 2.97
N PHE A 262 8.47 -1.94 1.72
CA PHE A 262 7.62 -1.97 0.54
C PHE A 262 7.22 -3.42 0.22
N ALA A 263 5.98 -3.78 0.51
CA ALA A 263 5.42 -5.10 0.17
C ALA A 263 4.77 -5.02 -1.22
N VAL A 264 5.51 -5.45 -2.24
CA VAL A 264 5.10 -5.35 -3.65
C VAL A 264 4.93 -6.76 -4.20
N LEU A 265 3.72 -7.31 -4.01
CA LEU A 265 3.38 -8.63 -4.53
C LEU A 265 3.32 -8.63 -6.06
N ASP A 266 4.23 -9.36 -6.69
CA ASP A 266 4.24 -9.68 -8.10
C ASP A 266 3.97 -11.18 -8.30
N THR A 267 2.78 -11.48 -8.81
CA THR A 267 2.32 -12.87 -9.09
C THR A 267 2.38 -13.21 -10.57
N ARG A 268 2.76 -12.26 -11.43
CA ARG A 268 2.70 -12.39 -12.90
C ARG A 268 4.06 -12.23 -13.57
N GLY A 269 5.11 -11.96 -12.80
CA GLY A 269 6.42 -11.58 -13.33
C GLY A 269 6.40 -10.20 -13.99
N GLU A 270 5.38 -9.40 -13.68
CA GLU A 270 5.17 -8.06 -14.22
C GLU A 270 5.79 -7.03 -13.28
N SER A 271 7.12 -6.95 -13.29
CA SER A 271 8.03 -5.81 -13.08
C SER A 271 7.83 -4.79 -11.94
N ASN A 272 6.69 -4.66 -11.25
CA ASN A 272 6.51 -3.65 -10.19
C ASN A 272 7.47 -3.88 -9.04
N TYR A 273 7.62 -5.14 -8.60
CA TYR A 273 8.59 -5.51 -7.57
C TYR A 273 10.02 -5.15 -8.02
N THR A 274 10.41 -5.59 -9.23
CA THR A 274 11.74 -5.32 -9.78
C THR A 274 12.01 -3.83 -9.97
N ILE A 275 11.07 -3.08 -10.52
CA ILE A 275 11.19 -1.63 -10.75
C ILE A 275 11.33 -0.90 -9.42
N PHE A 276 10.47 -1.21 -8.43
CA PHE A 276 10.57 -0.60 -7.11
C PHE A 276 11.89 -0.99 -6.44
N SER A 277 12.34 -2.23 -6.58
CA SER A 277 13.62 -2.70 -6.00
C SER A 277 14.79 -1.91 -6.57
N ASN A 278 14.87 -1.82 -7.90
CA ASN A 278 15.95 -1.13 -8.59
C ASN A 278 15.89 0.40 -8.40
N THR A 279 14.72 0.98 -8.12
CA THR A 279 14.59 2.44 -7.99
C THR A 279 14.77 2.92 -6.54
N LEU A 280 14.22 2.18 -5.58
CA LEU A 280 14.24 2.55 -4.16
C LEU A 280 15.51 2.08 -3.44
N ILE A 281 16.03 0.90 -3.78
CA ILE A 281 17.13 0.27 -3.04
C ILE A 281 18.48 0.45 -3.75
N ASP A 282 18.54 0.43 -5.09
CA ASP A 282 19.80 0.66 -5.81
C ASP A 282 20.18 2.15 -5.82
N THR A 283 20.77 2.57 -4.71
CA THR A 283 21.78 3.64 -4.64
C THR A 283 22.91 3.17 -3.73
N VAL A 284 23.54 2.06 -4.13
CA VAL A 284 24.85 1.63 -3.62
C VAL A 284 25.81 1.51 -4.80
#